data_AF-A0A4R8MFW8-F1
#
_entry.id   AF-A0A4R8MFW8-F1
#
_cell.length_a   1.000
_cell.length_b   1.000
_cell.length_c   1.000
_cell.angle_alpha   90.00
_cell.angle_beta   90.00
_cell.angle_gamma   90.00
#
_symmetry.space_group_name_H-M   'P 1'
#
loop_
_entity.id
_entity.type
_entity.pdbx_description
1 polymer ?
#
loop_
_entity_poly.entity_id
_entity_poly.type
_entity_poly.pdbx_seq_one_letter_code
_entity_poly.pdbx_strand_id
1 'polypeptide(L)'
;MSHVKNQHIVPRFILKNFSNQNQTHIWSFDKNAVDKRWKSKKNRAIKNTPTDIYIYDYIPGSSKKSIEYQLGKLETKTEPVITKLLKSRKIKNLSVLDKDILSEFIAFQILRTQKSYLNIKRFLNEFYSPIENLFNIKERPNSKYFWLDILKDADKYKDSLLNKTWILAESNEQFYTSDNPIVLQNTTNYREERGNLGLNSIGIEIYFPLSCSLLLCLFCQTTVSKKASNLICNEEIIENLNYLQYKHANRFIFSKDENFDMIEKIIKNAM
;
A
#
# COMPACT_ATOMS: atom_id res chain seq x y z
N MET A 1 -26.50 7.30 -9.62
CA MET A 1 -25.61 6.12 -9.52
C MET A 1 -25.99 5.34 -8.28
N SER A 2 -26.16 4.02 -8.39
CA SER A 2 -26.31 3.14 -7.23
C SER A 2 -25.04 3.19 -6.38
N HIS A 3 -25.18 3.07 -5.06
CA HIS A 3 -24.05 3.09 -4.14
C HIS A 3 -23.16 1.85 -4.37
N VAL A 4 -21.84 2.05 -4.34
CA VAL A 4 -20.86 1.03 -4.74
C VAL A 4 -20.77 -0.05 -3.66
N LYS A 5 -21.14 -1.28 -4.02
CA LYS A 5 -21.08 -2.44 -3.12
C LYS A 5 -19.67 -2.99 -2.93
N ASN A 6 -19.02 -3.38 -4.01
CA ASN A 6 -17.65 -3.92 -3.97
C ASN A 6 -16.68 -2.75 -4.11
N GLN A 7 -16.05 -2.37 -3.00
CA GLN A 7 -15.15 -1.24 -2.92
C GLN A 7 -13.70 -1.74 -2.97
N HIS A 8 -12.85 -1.05 -3.70
CA HIS A 8 -11.49 -1.51 -3.98
C HIS A 8 -10.52 -1.16 -2.85
N ILE A 9 -9.73 -2.15 -2.41
CA ILE A 9 -8.65 -1.95 -1.43
C ILE A 9 -7.42 -1.32 -2.10
N VAL A 10 -7.17 -1.71 -3.36
CA VAL A 10 -6.14 -1.18 -4.24
C VAL A 10 -6.84 -0.72 -5.53
N PRO A 11 -6.55 0.49 -6.05
CA PRO A 11 -7.31 1.03 -7.17
C PRO A 11 -7.06 0.15 -8.39
N ARG A 12 -8.09 -0.01 -9.20
CA ARG A 12 -7.98 -0.77 -10.44
C ARG A 12 -6.87 -0.24 -11.34
N PHE A 13 -6.70 1.09 -11.43
CA PHE A 13 -5.68 1.69 -12.30
C PHE A 13 -4.24 1.32 -11.89
N ILE A 14 -3.99 1.07 -10.60
CA ILE A 14 -2.69 0.56 -10.13
C ILE A 14 -2.52 -0.90 -10.55
N LEU A 15 -3.50 -1.75 -10.27
CA LEU A 15 -3.41 -3.19 -10.57
C LEU A 15 -3.27 -3.47 -12.06
N LYS A 16 -3.85 -2.63 -12.93
CA LYS A 16 -3.69 -2.72 -14.38
C LYS A 16 -2.22 -2.66 -14.81
N ASN A 17 -1.36 -1.97 -14.07
CA ASN A 17 0.08 -1.88 -14.35
C ASN A 17 0.86 -3.18 -14.03
N PHE A 18 0.18 -4.15 -13.42
CA PHE A 18 0.67 -5.49 -13.10
C PHE A 18 -0.15 -6.57 -13.82
N SER A 19 -0.73 -6.27 -14.98
CA SER A 19 -1.50 -7.24 -15.77
C SER A 19 -0.74 -7.68 -17.02
N ASN A 20 -0.88 -8.96 -17.40
CA ASN A 20 -0.17 -9.48 -18.57
C ASN A 20 -0.77 -8.99 -19.90
N GLN A 21 -2.11 -8.94 -20.01
CA GLN A 21 -2.83 -8.63 -21.27
C GLN A 21 -4.22 -8.03 -21.01
N ASN A 22 -4.67 -7.12 -21.88
CA ASN A 22 -5.98 -6.44 -21.87
C ASN A 22 -6.33 -5.65 -20.60
N GLN A 23 -5.47 -5.59 -19.58
CA GLN A 23 -5.72 -4.85 -18.33
C GLN A 23 -7.03 -5.23 -17.62
N THR A 24 -7.49 -6.47 -17.83
CA THR A 24 -8.73 -6.99 -17.24
C THR A 24 -8.49 -7.99 -16.12
N HIS A 25 -7.36 -8.69 -16.16
CA HIS A 25 -7.03 -9.77 -15.23
C HIS A 25 -5.61 -9.63 -14.68
N ILE A 26 -5.39 -10.21 -13.50
CA ILE A 26 -4.13 -10.19 -12.77
C ILE A 26 -3.90 -11.54 -12.09
N TRP A 27 -2.66 -11.99 -12.07
CA TRP A 27 -2.30 -13.17 -11.30
C TRP A 27 -2.19 -12.83 -9.83
N SER A 28 -2.72 -13.70 -8.98
CA SER A 28 -2.73 -13.52 -7.54
C SER A 28 -2.25 -14.78 -6.83
N PHE A 29 -1.49 -14.60 -5.77
CA PHE A 29 -1.17 -15.61 -4.78
C PHE A 29 -1.97 -15.34 -3.51
N ASP A 30 -2.78 -16.30 -3.08
CA ASP A 30 -3.62 -16.23 -1.88
C ASP A 30 -2.91 -16.89 -0.68
N LYS A 31 -2.43 -16.08 0.27
CA LYS A 31 -1.74 -16.54 1.49
C LYS A 31 -2.63 -17.43 2.38
N ASN A 32 -3.95 -17.30 2.27
CA ASN A 32 -4.89 -18.00 3.13
C ASN A 32 -5.50 -19.22 2.44
N ALA A 33 -4.97 -19.65 1.29
CA ALA A 33 -5.42 -20.86 0.63
C ALA A 33 -5.10 -22.09 1.50
N VAL A 34 -6.14 -22.66 2.11
CA VAL A 34 -6.06 -23.73 3.13
C VAL A 34 -5.50 -25.05 2.57
N ASP A 35 -5.44 -25.24 1.25
CA ASP A 35 -5.07 -26.54 0.67
C ASP A 35 -4.31 -26.42 -0.68
N LYS A 36 -3.01 -26.70 -0.66
CA LYS A 36 -2.04 -26.86 -1.78
C LYS A 36 -1.52 -25.59 -2.48
N ARG A 37 -0.19 -25.56 -2.74
CA ARG A 37 0.57 -24.50 -3.47
C ARG A 37 -0.03 -24.10 -4.83
N TRP A 38 -0.74 -25.00 -5.50
CA TRP A 38 -1.39 -24.73 -6.79
C TRP A 38 -2.74 -24.00 -6.66
N LYS A 39 -3.44 -24.15 -5.53
CA LYS A 39 -4.74 -23.47 -5.32
C LYS A 39 -4.59 -22.03 -4.83
N SER A 40 -3.39 -21.64 -4.38
CA SER A 40 -3.09 -20.26 -3.99
C SER A 40 -2.91 -19.35 -5.20
N LYS A 41 -2.45 -19.87 -6.34
CA LYS A 41 -2.27 -19.11 -7.58
C LYS A 41 -3.57 -19.08 -8.38
N LYS A 42 -4.07 -17.87 -8.69
CA LYS A 42 -5.27 -17.68 -9.52
C LYS A 42 -5.16 -16.44 -10.39
N ASN A 43 -5.57 -16.59 -11.65
CA ASN A 43 -5.83 -15.45 -12.52
C ASN A 43 -7.22 -14.87 -12.20
N ARG A 44 -7.29 -13.59 -11.81
CA ARG A 44 -8.51 -12.95 -11.28
C ARG A 44 -8.85 -11.70 -12.07
N ALA A 45 -10.14 -11.47 -12.28
CA ALA A 45 -10.60 -10.23 -12.88
C ALA A 45 -10.31 -9.05 -11.94
N ILE A 46 -9.56 -8.05 -12.41
CA ILE A 46 -9.17 -6.85 -11.65
C ILE A 46 -10.40 -6.12 -11.11
N LYS A 47 -11.51 -6.11 -11.83
CA LYS A 47 -12.77 -5.49 -11.37
C LYS A 47 -13.37 -6.09 -10.09
N ASN A 48 -12.88 -7.27 -9.68
CA ASN A 48 -13.39 -8.03 -8.54
C ASN A 48 -12.27 -8.34 -7.51
N THR A 49 -11.07 -7.76 -7.63
CA THR A 49 -9.97 -8.03 -6.70
C THR A 49 -8.94 -6.89 -6.62
N PRO A 50 -8.37 -6.60 -5.43
CA PRO A 50 -8.90 -6.90 -4.11
C PRO A 50 -10.04 -5.92 -3.79
N THR A 51 -11.19 -6.47 -3.41
CA THR A 51 -12.37 -5.69 -3.02
C THR A 51 -12.95 -6.23 -1.72
N ASP A 52 -13.64 -5.38 -0.98
CA ASP A 52 -14.47 -5.78 0.15
C ASP A 52 -15.80 -5.03 0.09
N ILE A 53 -16.84 -5.62 0.67
CA ILE A 53 -18.21 -5.13 0.59
C ILE A 53 -18.38 -4.01 1.63
N TYR A 54 -18.72 -2.80 1.16
CA TYR A 54 -19.03 -1.65 2.02
C TYR A 54 -17.96 -1.35 3.09
N ILE A 55 -16.70 -1.62 2.78
CA ILE A 55 -15.58 -1.48 3.73
C ILE A 55 -15.39 -0.03 4.18
N TYR A 56 -15.59 0.94 3.28
CA TYR A 56 -15.42 2.37 3.54
C TYR A 56 -16.72 3.08 3.95
N ASP A 57 -17.77 2.32 4.22
CA ASP A 57 -19.04 2.87 4.70
C ASP A 57 -19.09 2.82 6.23
N TYR A 58 -19.46 3.95 6.85
CA TYR A 58 -19.83 3.97 8.26
C TYR A 58 -21.10 3.16 8.49
N ILE A 59 -22.11 3.31 7.62
CA ILE A 59 -23.32 2.49 7.65
C ILE A 59 -23.32 1.65 6.36
N PRO A 60 -23.14 0.33 6.43
CA PRO A 60 -23.04 -0.52 5.25
C PRO A 60 -24.19 -0.31 4.25
N GLY A 61 -23.87 -0.04 2.99
CA GLY A 61 -24.86 0.18 1.94
C GLY A 61 -25.41 1.60 1.87
N SER A 62 -24.99 2.49 2.77
CA SER A 62 -25.37 3.89 2.76
C SER A 62 -24.29 4.73 2.07
N SER A 63 -24.68 5.43 1.00
CA SER A 63 -23.81 6.45 0.40
C SER A 63 -23.56 7.63 1.33
N LYS A 64 -24.44 7.85 2.32
CA LYS A 64 -24.28 8.92 3.30
C LYS A 64 -23.08 8.58 4.20
N LYS A 65 -22.09 9.48 4.22
CA LYS A 65 -20.83 9.36 4.97
C LYS A 65 -19.86 8.28 4.48
N SER A 66 -20.00 7.72 3.27
CA SER A 66 -18.99 6.78 2.73
C SER A 66 -17.72 7.52 2.26
N ILE A 67 -16.54 6.98 2.60
CA ILE A 67 -15.24 7.53 2.19
C ILE A 67 -14.89 7.16 0.74
N GLU A 68 -15.56 6.15 0.16
CA GLU A 68 -15.34 5.68 -1.22
C GLU A 68 -15.34 6.81 -2.26
N TYR A 69 -16.21 7.82 -2.09
CA TYR A 69 -16.30 8.93 -3.03
C TYR A 69 -15.12 9.90 -2.95
N GLN A 70 -14.52 10.07 -1.77
CA GLN A 70 -13.29 10.85 -1.59
C GLN A 70 -12.11 10.12 -2.23
N LEU A 71 -12.02 8.81 -2.01
CA LEU A 71 -11.01 7.95 -2.65
C LEU A 71 -11.11 8.03 -4.17
N GLY A 72 -12.31 7.87 -4.75
CA GLY A 72 -12.50 7.95 -6.20
C GLY A 72 -12.09 9.29 -6.82
N LYS A 73 -12.35 10.42 -6.14
CA LYS A 73 -11.90 11.75 -6.58
C LYS A 73 -10.37 11.85 -6.57
N LEU A 74 -9.72 11.34 -5.54
CA LEU A 74 -8.26 11.35 -5.43
C LEU A 74 -7.63 10.42 -6.48
N GLU A 75 -8.19 9.23 -6.70
CA GLU A 75 -7.76 8.30 -7.75
C GLU A 75 -7.83 8.94 -9.14
N THR A 76 -8.91 9.66 -9.44
CA THR A 76 -9.08 10.39 -10.71
C THR A 76 -7.96 11.42 -10.95
N LYS A 77 -7.50 12.10 -9.88
CA LYS A 77 -6.37 13.04 -9.97
C LYS A 77 -5.01 12.34 -10.04
N THR A 78 -4.89 11.17 -9.42
CA THR A 78 -3.62 10.44 -9.27
C THR A 78 -3.24 9.66 -10.53
N GLU A 79 -4.22 9.05 -11.21
CA GLU A 79 -3.99 8.20 -12.37
C GLU A 79 -3.16 8.89 -13.48
N PRO A 80 -3.43 10.15 -13.88
CA PRO A 80 -2.59 10.87 -14.83
C PRO A 80 -1.15 11.07 -14.35
N VAL A 81 -0.94 11.32 -13.06
CA VAL A 81 0.39 11.54 -12.48
C VAL A 81 1.22 10.25 -12.50
N ILE A 82 0.62 9.11 -12.13
CA ILE A 82 1.28 7.81 -12.21
C ILE A 82 1.53 7.41 -13.67
N THR A 83 0.58 7.67 -14.57
CA THR A 83 0.76 7.44 -16.02
C THR A 83 1.94 8.25 -16.56
N LYS A 84 2.09 9.50 -16.13
CA LYS A 84 3.22 10.36 -16.48
C LYS A 84 4.55 9.78 -16.00
N LEU A 85 4.62 9.23 -14.78
CA LEU A 85 5.82 8.54 -14.27
C LEU A 85 6.15 7.28 -15.08
N LEU A 86 5.14 6.44 -15.35
CA LEU A 86 5.31 5.19 -16.11
C LEU A 86 5.86 5.43 -17.51
N LYS A 87 5.39 6.49 -18.19
CA LYS A 87 5.84 6.87 -19.54
C LYS A 87 7.21 7.54 -19.54
N SER A 88 7.42 8.51 -18.64
CA SER A 88 8.64 9.32 -18.66
C SER A 88 9.83 8.64 -18.00
N ARG A 89 9.58 7.71 -17.07
CA ARG A 89 10.60 7.10 -16.21
C ARG A 89 11.50 8.16 -15.56
N LYS A 90 10.99 9.35 -15.22
CA LYS A 90 11.83 10.46 -14.71
C LYS A 90 11.15 11.15 -13.53
N ILE A 91 11.75 11.05 -12.35
CA ILE A 91 11.21 11.72 -11.14
C ILE A 91 11.17 13.24 -11.29
N LYS A 92 12.11 13.82 -12.04
CA LYS A 92 12.22 15.26 -12.32
C LYS A 92 11.01 15.81 -13.09
N ASN A 93 10.23 14.95 -13.73
CA ASN A 93 9.04 15.38 -14.46
C ASN A 93 7.87 15.69 -13.53
N LEU A 94 7.90 15.28 -12.25
CA LEU A 94 6.87 15.63 -11.29
C LEU A 94 6.92 17.11 -10.93
N SER A 95 5.82 17.81 -11.15
CA SER A 95 5.59 19.16 -10.62
C SER A 95 5.38 19.14 -9.11
N VAL A 96 5.36 20.32 -8.48
CA VAL A 96 4.99 20.45 -7.05
C VAL A 96 3.58 19.91 -6.81
N LEU A 97 2.64 20.22 -7.71
CA LEU A 97 1.27 19.71 -7.64
C LEU A 97 1.20 18.20 -7.80
N ASP A 98 2.00 17.63 -8.71
CA ASP A 98 2.06 16.16 -8.89
C ASP A 98 2.53 15.46 -7.60
N LYS A 99 3.53 16.04 -6.92
CA LYS A 99 4.02 15.50 -5.64
C LYS A 99 3.00 15.65 -4.51
N ASP A 100 2.24 16.75 -4.46
CA ASP A 100 1.16 16.94 -3.49
C ASP A 100 0.07 15.88 -3.67
N ILE A 101 -0.42 15.69 -4.91
CA ILE A 101 -1.40 14.65 -5.25
C ILE A 101 -0.90 13.25 -4.90
N LEU A 102 0.34 12.92 -5.27
CA LEU A 102 0.92 11.60 -4.95
C LEU A 102 1.13 11.41 -3.45
N SER A 103 1.51 12.44 -2.71
CA SER A 103 1.69 12.35 -1.26
C SER A 103 0.37 12.08 -0.56
N GLU A 104 -0.68 12.81 -0.93
CA GLU A 104 -2.04 12.55 -0.46
C GLU A 104 -2.45 11.10 -0.78
N PHE A 105 -2.31 10.68 -2.04
CA PHE A 105 -2.64 9.31 -2.46
C PHE A 105 -1.87 8.24 -1.69
N ILE A 106 -0.57 8.41 -1.48
CA ILE A 106 0.26 7.46 -0.71
C ILE A 106 -0.25 7.36 0.73
N ALA A 107 -0.56 8.48 1.38
CA ALA A 107 -1.10 8.47 2.74
C ALA A 107 -2.44 7.73 2.81
N PHE A 108 -3.37 8.02 1.89
CA PHE A 108 -4.64 7.30 1.80
C PHE A 108 -4.44 5.81 1.54
N GLN A 109 -3.54 5.43 0.62
CA GLN A 109 -3.30 4.04 0.26
C GLN A 109 -2.62 3.25 1.37
N ILE A 110 -1.77 3.86 2.21
CA ILE A 110 -1.22 3.24 3.43
C ILE A 110 -2.36 2.96 4.42
N LEU A 111 -3.26 3.92 4.61
CA LEU A 111 -4.30 3.84 5.64
C LEU A 111 -5.50 2.98 5.25
N ARG A 112 -5.87 2.91 3.96
CA ARG A 112 -7.13 2.27 3.52
C ARG A 112 -7.10 0.73 3.42
N THR A 113 -5.97 0.10 3.71
CA THR A 113 -5.83 -1.35 3.52
C THR A 113 -6.43 -2.15 4.68
N GLN A 114 -6.82 -3.40 4.41
CA GLN A 114 -7.27 -4.31 5.47
C GLN A 114 -6.19 -4.49 6.55
N LYS A 115 -4.91 -4.51 6.13
CA LYS A 115 -3.77 -4.60 7.06
C LYS A 115 -3.75 -3.41 8.02
N SER A 116 -3.97 -2.19 7.53
CA SER A 116 -4.06 -0.98 8.34
C SER A 116 -5.24 -1.05 9.33
N TYR A 117 -6.43 -1.42 8.87
CA TYR A 117 -7.59 -1.61 9.76
C TYR A 117 -7.30 -2.63 10.88
N LEU A 118 -6.70 -3.77 10.56
CA LEU A 118 -6.34 -4.78 11.56
C LEU A 118 -5.28 -4.29 12.55
N ASN A 119 -4.30 -3.51 12.09
CA ASN A 119 -3.29 -2.90 12.95
C ASN A 119 -3.95 -1.92 13.95
N ILE A 120 -4.87 -1.07 13.47
CA ILE A 120 -5.62 -0.13 14.32
C ILE A 120 -6.54 -0.85 15.30
N LYS A 121 -7.26 -1.88 14.84
CA LYS A 121 -8.10 -2.72 15.71
C LYS A 121 -7.27 -3.36 16.83
N ARG A 122 -6.10 -3.90 16.50
CA ARG A 122 -5.17 -4.47 17.48
C ARG A 122 -4.66 -3.42 18.46
N PHE A 123 -4.21 -2.27 17.97
CA PHE A 123 -3.78 -1.15 18.81
C PHE A 123 -4.89 -0.73 19.79
N LEU A 124 -6.12 -0.55 19.31
CA LEU A 124 -7.25 -0.23 20.19
C LEU A 124 -7.58 -1.37 21.16
N ASN A 125 -7.29 -2.64 20.86
CA ASN A 125 -7.51 -3.74 21.81
C ASN A 125 -6.45 -3.74 22.91
N GLU A 126 -5.19 -3.52 22.55
CA GLU A 126 -4.04 -3.60 23.46
C GLU A 126 -3.92 -2.36 24.35
N PHE A 127 -4.24 -1.18 23.81
CA PHE A 127 -3.98 0.10 24.48
C PHE A 127 -5.23 0.81 24.99
N TYR A 128 -6.44 0.25 24.82
CA TYR A 128 -7.65 0.92 25.31
C TYR A 128 -7.67 1.06 26.84
N SER A 129 -7.40 -0.01 27.61
CA SER A 129 -7.43 0.07 29.07
C SER A 129 -6.43 1.08 29.65
N PRO A 130 -5.16 1.15 29.17
CA PRO A 130 -4.26 2.24 29.56
C PRO A 130 -4.78 3.64 29.21
N ILE A 131 -5.38 3.82 28.02
CA ILE A 131 -5.92 5.11 27.57
C ILE A 131 -7.16 5.52 28.38
N GLU A 132 -8.08 4.59 28.65
CA GLU A 132 -9.27 4.82 29.47
C GLU A 132 -8.90 5.36 30.85
N ASN A 133 -7.93 4.72 31.52
CA ASN A 133 -7.47 5.12 32.84
C ASN A 133 -6.80 6.50 32.85
N LEU A 134 -6.05 6.85 31.80
CA LEU A 134 -5.33 8.13 31.71
C LEU A 134 -6.22 9.30 31.29
N PHE A 135 -7.19 9.07 30.39
CA PHE A 135 -7.98 10.12 29.75
C PHE A 135 -9.48 10.09 30.12
N ASN A 136 -9.89 9.20 31.02
CA ASN A 136 -11.28 9.04 31.48
C ASN A 136 -12.29 8.85 30.32
N ILE A 137 -11.88 8.11 29.29
CA ILE A 137 -12.70 7.81 28.12
C ILE A 137 -13.63 6.64 28.45
N LYS A 138 -14.86 6.97 28.83
CA LYS A 138 -15.88 6.01 29.31
C LYS A 138 -16.34 4.99 28.28
N GLU A 139 -16.19 5.27 26.99
CA GLU A 139 -16.68 4.40 25.93
C GLU A 139 -15.59 4.05 24.93
N ARG A 140 -15.49 2.76 24.64
CA ARG A 140 -14.53 2.23 23.68
C ARG A 140 -14.95 2.59 22.25
N PRO A 141 -14.09 3.26 21.47
CA PRO A 141 -14.45 3.59 20.10
C PRO A 141 -14.57 2.31 19.25
N ASN A 142 -15.57 2.28 18.38
CA ASN A 142 -15.68 1.23 17.36
C ASN A 142 -14.46 1.29 16.44
N SER A 143 -13.70 0.18 16.34
CA SER A 143 -12.45 0.16 15.57
C SER A 143 -12.64 0.49 14.09
N LYS A 144 -13.78 0.14 13.49
CA LYS A 144 -14.07 0.49 12.09
C LYS A 144 -14.27 1.99 11.96
N TYR A 145 -15.08 2.60 12.80
CA TYR A 145 -15.33 4.05 12.74
C TYR A 145 -14.07 4.85 13.03
N PHE A 146 -13.30 4.45 14.04
CA PHE A 146 -12.02 5.08 14.34
C PHE A 146 -11.02 4.98 13.19
N TRP A 147 -10.94 3.82 12.53
CA TRP A 147 -10.12 3.66 11.33
C TRP A 147 -10.61 4.54 10.17
N LEU A 148 -11.92 4.61 9.94
CA LEU A 148 -12.50 5.49 8.91
C LEU A 148 -12.22 6.96 9.21
N ASP A 149 -12.29 7.39 10.47
CA ASP A 149 -11.96 8.77 10.87
C ASP A 149 -10.48 9.09 10.61
N ILE A 150 -9.56 8.17 10.95
CA ILE A 150 -8.14 8.32 10.62
C ILE A 150 -7.93 8.38 9.09
N LEU A 151 -8.62 7.51 8.35
CA LEU A 151 -8.53 7.48 6.88
C LEU A 151 -9.06 8.77 6.25
N LYS A 152 -10.13 9.34 6.78
CA LYS A 152 -10.70 10.61 6.32
C LYS A 152 -9.71 11.77 6.45
N ASP A 153 -8.88 11.72 7.49
CA ASP A 153 -7.84 12.68 7.83
C ASP A 153 -6.46 12.33 7.22
N ALA A 154 -6.41 11.44 6.22
CA ALA A 154 -5.15 10.98 5.63
C ALA A 154 -4.32 12.11 4.99
N ASP A 155 -4.98 13.21 4.57
CA ASP A 155 -4.34 14.40 4.01
C ASP A 155 -3.36 15.06 5.00
N LYS A 156 -3.61 14.96 6.30
CA LYS A 156 -2.73 15.49 7.36
C LYS A 156 -1.33 14.88 7.36
N TYR A 157 -1.14 13.71 6.74
CA TYR A 157 0.15 13.03 6.68
C TYR A 157 0.97 13.37 5.42
N LYS A 158 0.42 14.15 4.47
CA LYS A 158 1.08 14.44 3.19
C LYS A 158 2.42 15.15 3.36
N ASP A 159 2.54 16.06 4.32
CA ASP A 159 3.77 16.83 4.54
C ASP A 159 4.93 15.93 4.99
N SER A 160 4.60 14.88 5.75
CA SER A 160 5.58 13.86 6.15
C SER A 160 6.16 13.14 4.92
N LEU A 161 5.39 12.97 3.85
CA LEU A 161 5.81 12.34 2.59
C LEU A 161 6.52 13.32 1.65
N LEU A 162 6.02 14.56 1.56
CA LEU A 162 6.66 15.64 0.79
C LEU A 162 8.09 15.92 1.29
N ASN A 163 8.31 15.78 2.60
CA ASN A 163 9.62 15.95 3.24
C ASN A 163 10.58 14.77 3.01
N LYS A 164 10.27 13.81 2.14
CA LYS A 164 11.18 12.70 1.80
C LYS A 164 12.04 13.01 0.58
N THR A 165 13.09 12.22 0.36
CA THR A 165 13.82 12.17 -0.90
C THR A 165 13.13 11.16 -1.81
N TRP A 166 12.71 11.60 -3.00
CA TRP A 166 11.92 10.80 -3.94
C TRP A 166 12.81 10.24 -5.03
N ILE A 167 12.76 8.93 -5.26
CA ILE A 167 13.59 8.20 -6.22
C ILE A 167 12.70 7.27 -7.03
N LEU A 168 12.98 7.14 -8.33
CA LEU A 168 12.46 6.02 -9.11
C LEU A 168 13.51 4.92 -9.18
N ALA A 169 13.08 3.68 -8.99
CA ALA A 169 13.91 2.52 -9.24
C ALA A 169 13.28 1.65 -10.32
N GLU A 170 14.11 1.10 -11.19
CA GLU A 170 13.72 0.24 -12.30
C GLU A 170 14.31 -1.14 -12.13
N SER A 171 13.63 -2.15 -12.66
CA SER A 171 14.05 -3.54 -12.58
C SER A 171 13.84 -4.24 -13.91
N ASN A 172 14.79 -5.11 -14.26
CA ASN A 172 14.65 -6.03 -15.38
C ASN A 172 13.82 -7.27 -15.00
N GLU A 173 13.74 -7.58 -13.70
CA GLU A 173 12.83 -8.58 -13.16
C GLU A 173 11.56 -7.94 -12.61
N GLN A 174 10.61 -8.77 -12.25
CA GLN A 174 9.31 -8.31 -11.87
C GLN A 174 9.22 -7.90 -10.38
N PHE A 175 8.74 -6.69 -10.14
CA PHE A 175 8.16 -6.32 -8.85
C PHE A 175 6.76 -6.92 -8.68
N TYR A 176 6.50 -7.44 -7.48
CA TYR A 176 5.16 -7.77 -7.02
C TYR A 176 4.47 -6.53 -6.42
N THR A 177 3.15 -6.59 -6.35
CA THR A 177 2.35 -5.71 -5.50
C THR A 177 1.42 -6.57 -4.65
N SER A 178 0.60 -5.99 -3.79
CA SER A 178 -0.27 -6.75 -2.90
C SER A 178 -1.55 -6.00 -2.57
N ASP A 179 -2.42 -6.61 -1.76
CA ASP A 179 -3.53 -5.91 -1.11
C ASP A 179 -3.09 -4.89 -0.04
N ASN A 180 -1.77 -4.75 0.20
CA ASN A 180 -1.13 -3.67 0.93
C ASN A 180 0.08 -3.11 0.13
N PRO A 181 -0.18 -2.40 -0.98
CA PRO A 181 0.82 -2.17 -2.03
C PRO A 181 1.97 -1.23 -1.63
N ILE A 182 1.74 -0.38 -0.63
CA ILE A 182 2.77 0.53 -0.11
C ILE A 182 3.34 -0.07 1.17
N VAL A 183 4.62 -0.40 1.14
CA VAL A 183 5.32 -1.06 2.24
C VAL A 183 6.41 -0.16 2.81
N LEU A 184 6.65 -0.30 4.11
CA LEU A 184 7.59 0.52 4.87
C LEU A 184 8.65 -0.39 5.49
N GLN A 185 9.91 0.05 5.44
CA GLN A 185 11.05 -0.59 6.07
C GLN A 185 11.89 0.48 6.79
N ASN A 186 12.70 0.07 7.75
CA ASN A 186 13.73 0.91 8.33
C ASN A 186 15.00 0.08 8.54
N THR A 187 15.98 0.21 7.65
CA THR A 187 17.26 -0.54 7.73
C THR A 187 18.30 0.12 8.64
N THR A 188 18.05 1.34 9.09
CA THR A 188 19.00 2.10 9.92
C THR A 188 18.70 2.04 11.42
N ASN A 189 17.48 1.61 11.80
CA ASN A 189 17.07 1.53 13.20
C ASN A 189 16.53 0.13 13.55
N TYR A 190 17.40 -0.70 14.12
CA TYR A 190 17.13 -2.07 14.58
C TYR A 190 16.60 -2.16 16.02
N ARG A 191 16.31 -1.04 16.70
CA ARG A 191 15.85 -1.10 18.10
C ARG A 191 14.41 -1.64 18.15
N GLU A 192 14.29 -2.93 18.47
CA GLU A 192 13.03 -3.70 18.50
C GLU A 192 11.99 -3.16 19.50
N GLU A 193 12.44 -2.41 20.52
CA GLU A 193 11.61 -1.94 21.65
C GLU A 193 10.68 -0.75 21.30
N ARG A 194 10.86 -0.09 20.15
CA ARG A 194 10.04 1.08 19.75
C ARG A 194 9.56 0.95 18.31
N GLY A 195 8.38 1.51 18.03
CA GLY A 195 7.89 1.62 16.66
C GLY A 195 8.87 2.41 15.78
N ASN A 196 9.43 1.77 14.75
CA ASN A 196 10.43 2.34 13.84
C ASN A 196 9.90 2.61 12.42
N LEU A 197 8.62 2.29 12.15
CA LEU A 197 7.97 2.42 10.84
C LEU A 197 7.03 3.65 10.73
N GLY A 198 7.20 4.65 11.60
CA GLY A 198 6.46 5.90 11.47
C GLY A 198 6.92 6.71 10.25
N LEU A 199 6.02 7.46 9.61
CA LEU A 199 6.37 8.30 8.46
C LEU A 199 7.44 9.36 8.77
N ASN A 200 7.60 9.73 10.04
CA ASN A 200 8.62 10.67 10.51
C ASN A 200 9.78 9.98 11.26
N SER A 201 9.82 8.64 11.28
CA SER A 201 10.95 7.91 11.85
C SER A 201 12.23 8.19 11.06
N ILE A 202 13.33 8.40 11.78
CA ILE A 202 14.67 8.51 11.17
C ILE A 202 14.95 7.21 10.43
N GLY A 203 15.41 7.33 9.18
CA GLY A 203 15.74 6.17 8.36
C GLY A 203 14.58 5.44 7.69
N ILE A 204 13.35 5.97 7.79
CA ILE A 204 12.21 5.34 7.13
C ILE A 204 12.39 5.27 5.61
N GLU A 205 12.06 4.11 5.06
CA GLU A 205 12.06 3.79 3.63
C GLU A 205 10.63 3.39 3.25
N ILE A 206 10.08 4.02 2.22
CA ILE A 206 8.72 3.76 1.75
C ILE A 206 8.80 3.34 0.29
N TYR A 207 8.19 2.20 -0.01
CA TYR A 207 8.25 1.59 -1.33
C TYR A 207 6.85 1.43 -1.90
N PHE A 208 6.63 1.99 -3.09
CA PHE A 208 5.38 1.91 -3.82
C PHE A 208 5.63 1.40 -5.25
N PRO A 209 5.45 0.09 -5.50
CA PRO A 209 5.51 -0.48 -6.84
C PRO A 209 4.42 0.14 -7.73
N LEU A 210 4.84 0.86 -8.77
CA LEU A 210 3.93 1.53 -9.72
C LEU A 210 3.56 0.60 -10.89
N SER A 211 4.46 -0.31 -11.25
CA SER A 211 4.26 -1.38 -12.22
C SER A 211 5.20 -2.56 -11.95
N CYS A 212 5.12 -3.61 -12.75
CA CYS A 212 6.05 -4.74 -12.72
C CYS A 212 7.53 -4.35 -12.89
N SER A 213 7.87 -3.16 -13.38
CA SER A 213 9.26 -2.75 -13.63
C SER A 213 9.60 -1.33 -13.16
N LEU A 214 8.69 -0.67 -12.43
CA LEU A 214 8.92 0.68 -11.90
C LEU A 214 8.46 0.77 -10.45
N LEU A 215 9.35 1.27 -9.62
CA LEU A 215 9.15 1.47 -8.19
C LEU A 215 9.33 2.96 -7.86
N LEU A 216 8.44 3.51 -7.05
CA LEU A 216 8.64 4.78 -6.39
C LEU A 216 9.14 4.55 -4.97
N CYS A 217 10.29 5.13 -4.64
CA CYS A 217 10.90 5.08 -3.31
C CYS A 217 10.86 6.47 -2.67
N LEU A 218 10.45 6.54 -1.40
CA LEU A 218 10.54 7.75 -0.58
C LEU A 218 11.45 7.44 0.62
N PHE A 219 12.59 8.11 0.68
CA PHE A 219 13.60 7.91 1.72
C PHE A 219 13.66 9.08 2.70
N CYS A 220 14.00 8.78 3.94
CA CYS A 220 14.33 9.80 4.93
C CYS A 220 15.50 10.69 4.43
N GLN A 221 15.33 12.02 4.47
CA GLN A 221 16.34 12.96 3.98
C GLN A 221 17.67 12.89 4.74
N THR A 222 17.64 12.41 5.98
CA THR A 222 18.84 12.21 6.80
C THR A 222 19.68 11.02 6.33
N THR A 223 19.09 10.09 5.56
CA THR A 223 19.74 8.87 5.09
C THR A 223 20.13 8.97 3.62
N VAL A 224 19.31 9.65 2.80
CA VAL A 224 19.55 9.80 1.36
C VAL A 224 19.42 11.26 0.93
N SER A 225 20.50 11.82 0.40
CA SER A 225 20.54 13.23 -0.05
C SER A 225 19.58 13.49 -1.23
N LYS A 226 19.09 14.73 -1.35
CA LYS A 226 18.10 15.16 -2.36
C LYS A 226 18.54 15.02 -3.83
N LYS A 227 19.82 14.72 -4.11
CA LYS A 227 20.40 14.59 -5.46
C LYS A 227 20.35 13.16 -6.02
N ALA A 228 19.39 12.35 -5.60
CA ALA A 228 19.32 10.98 -6.08
C ALA A 228 18.76 10.88 -7.50
N SER A 229 19.45 10.13 -8.36
CA SER A 229 19.03 9.76 -9.70
C SER A 229 18.13 8.52 -9.66
N ASN A 230 17.55 8.16 -10.81
CA ASN A 230 16.95 6.85 -10.95
C ASN A 230 17.97 5.75 -10.62
N LEU A 231 17.49 4.67 -10.04
CA LEU A 231 18.28 3.49 -9.70
C LEU A 231 17.85 2.30 -10.55
N ILE A 232 18.79 1.41 -10.83
CA ILE A 232 18.49 0.07 -11.34
C ILE A 232 18.64 -0.87 -10.15
N CYS A 233 17.58 -1.62 -9.81
CA CYS A 233 17.60 -2.59 -8.74
C CYS A 233 18.40 -3.82 -9.18
N ASN A 234 19.28 -4.30 -8.29
CA ASN A 234 19.86 -5.63 -8.39
C ASN A 234 18.89 -6.68 -7.83
N GLU A 235 19.24 -7.96 -8.02
CA GLU A 235 18.44 -9.10 -7.56
C GLU A 235 18.12 -9.04 -6.06
N GLU A 236 19.12 -8.74 -5.22
CA GLU A 236 18.93 -8.63 -3.75
C GLU A 236 17.88 -7.57 -3.35
N ILE A 237 17.92 -6.39 -3.98
CA ILE A 237 16.92 -5.34 -3.72
C ILE A 237 15.53 -5.81 -4.18
N ILE A 238 15.43 -6.47 -5.34
CA ILE A 238 14.16 -6.99 -5.86
C ILE A 238 13.59 -8.05 -4.93
N GLU A 239 14.43 -8.98 -4.47
CA GLU A 239 14.05 -10.02 -3.52
C GLU A 239 13.55 -9.44 -2.19
N ASN A 240 14.28 -8.46 -1.62
CA ASN A 240 13.84 -7.78 -0.40
C ASN A 240 12.49 -7.07 -0.60
N LEU A 241 12.32 -6.32 -1.69
CA LEU A 241 11.08 -5.57 -1.95
C LEU A 241 9.88 -6.49 -2.16
N ASN A 242 10.06 -7.58 -2.90
CA ASN A 242 9.02 -8.57 -3.10
C ASN A 242 8.74 -9.36 -1.81
N TYR A 243 9.76 -9.60 -0.97
CA TYR A 243 9.58 -10.17 0.37
C TYR A 243 8.75 -9.24 1.27
N LEU A 244 9.00 -7.92 1.24
CA LEU A 244 8.17 -6.95 1.96
C LEU A 244 6.72 -6.99 1.49
N GLN A 245 6.47 -7.10 0.18
CA GLN A 245 5.10 -7.27 -0.34
C GLN A 245 4.45 -8.53 0.22
N TYR A 246 5.15 -9.67 0.23
CA TYR A 246 4.64 -10.90 0.84
C TYR A 246 4.37 -10.76 2.35
N LYS A 247 5.35 -10.20 3.10
CA LYS A 247 5.30 -10.04 4.56
C LYS A 247 4.14 -9.13 4.98
N HIS A 248 3.98 -8.01 4.30
CA HIS A 248 3.02 -6.97 4.68
C HIS A 248 1.63 -7.14 4.03
N ALA A 249 1.49 -7.96 2.98
CA ALA A 249 0.20 -8.36 2.43
C ALA A 249 -0.70 -8.96 3.52
N ASN A 250 -1.97 -8.55 3.52
CA ASN A 250 -2.98 -9.16 4.36
C ASN A 250 -3.34 -10.56 3.84
N ARG A 251 -3.54 -10.70 2.53
CA ARG A 251 -3.93 -11.97 1.89
C ARG A 251 -3.34 -12.15 0.50
N PHE A 252 -3.52 -11.17 -0.38
CA PHE A 252 -3.18 -11.32 -1.80
C PHE A 252 -1.86 -10.64 -2.16
N ILE A 253 -0.99 -11.39 -2.83
CA ILE A 253 0.13 -10.85 -3.61
C ILE A 253 -0.25 -10.93 -5.08
N PHE A 254 0.13 -9.94 -5.86
CA PHE A 254 -0.21 -9.83 -7.27
C PHE A 254 1.03 -9.76 -8.16
N SER A 255 0.90 -10.39 -9.33
CA SER A 255 1.95 -10.52 -10.33
C SER A 255 1.37 -10.31 -11.75
N LYS A 256 2.20 -9.84 -12.69
CA LYS A 256 1.91 -9.76 -14.11
C LYS A 256 1.65 -11.15 -14.69
N ASP A 257 2.43 -12.14 -14.32
CA ASP A 257 2.34 -13.52 -14.78
C ASP A 257 2.17 -14.50 -13.60
N GLU A 258 2.09 -15.79 -13.89
CA GLU A 258 1.98 -16.83 -12.86
C GLU A 258 3.32 -17.09 -12.12
N ASN A 259 4.32 -16.21 -12.25
CA ASN A 259 5.58 -16.33 -11.53
C ASN A 259 5.43 -15.83 -10.08
N PHE A 260 5.41 -16.78 -9.15
CA PHE A 260 5.47 -16.55 -7.71
C PHE A 260 6.61 -17.35 -7.06
N ASP A 261 7.63 -17.71 -7.83
CA ASP A 261 8.69 -18.63 -7.40
C ASP A 261 9.44 -18.09 -6.19
N MET A 262 9.62 -16.77 -6.13
CA MET A 262 10.26 -16.11 -5.00
C MET A 262 9.42 -16.24 -3.71
N ILE A 263 8.09 -16.18 -3.80
CA ILE A 263 7.20 -16.44 -2.65
C ILE A 263 7.32 -17.90 -2.21
N GLU A 264 7.39 -18.83 -3.16
CA GLU A 264 7.58 -20.25 -2.84
C GLU A 264 8.92 -20.52 -2.15
N LYS A 265 10.00 -19.83 -2.56
CA LYS A 265 11.30 -19.87 -1.87
C LYS A 265 11.18 -19.35 -0.43
N ILE A 266 10.55 -18.18 -0.23
CA ILE A 266 10.32 -17.61 1.11
C ILE A 266 9.56 -18.59 2.01
N ILE A 267 8.49 -19.19 1.50
CA ILE A 267 7.66 -20.14 2.25
C ILE A 267 8.45 -21.40 2.61
N LYS A 268 9.30 -21.92 1.70
CA LYS A 268 10.16 -23.08 1.97
C LYS A 268 11.19 -22.81 3.05
N ASN A 269 11.78 -21.60 3.08
CA ASN A 269 12.81 -21.24 4.05
C ASN A 269 12.24 -20.92 5.45
N ALA A 270 10.92 -20.70 5.56
CA ALA A 270 10.23 -20.41 6.81
C ALA A 270 9.60 -21.66 7.48
N MET A 271 9.63 -22.81 6.79
CA MET A 271 9.25 -24.14 7.32
C MET A 271 10.48 -24.91 7.77
#